data_AF-Q7VCW7-F1
#
_entry.id   AF-Q7VCW7-F1
#
_cell.length_a   1.000
_cell.length_b   1.000
_cell.length_c   1.000
_cell.angle_alpha   90.00
_cell.angle_beta   90.00
_cell.angle_gamma   90.00
#
_symmetry.space_group_name_H-M   'P 1'
#
loop_
_entity.id
_entity.type
_entity.pdbx_description
1 polymer ?
#
loop_
_entity_poly.entity_id
_entity_poly.type
_entity_poly.pdbx_seq_one_letter_code
_entity_poly.pdbx_strand_id
1 'polypeptide(L)'
;MFTHSTQKVLPKKRYAEEEGWDYLEEGTLKMSRSARVCMTCVHFRYSCDKHCHTLLTCRAHQRLIPQGSHLTSRCPQWHKNYEDKFGICPEAA
;
A
#
# COMPACT_ATOMS: atom_id res chain seq x y z
N MET A 1 20.32 41.81 16.02
CA MET A 1 21.00 40.83 15.14
C MET A 1 20.39 39.46 15.43
N PHE A 2 19.47 38.98 14.59
CA PHE A 2 18.81 37.69 14.78
C PHE A 2 19.52 36.65 13.92
N THR A 3 20.22 35.71 14.55
CA THR A 3 20.85 34.58 13.88
C THR A 3 19.78 33.53 13.58
N HIS A 4 19.32 33.46 12.34
CA HIS A 4 18.46 32.37 11.90
C HIS A 4 19.30 31.09 11.79
N SER A 5 19.14 30.22 12.79
CA SER A 5 19.69 28.86 12.78
C SER A 5 18.96 28.04 11.72
N THR A 6 19.66 27.73 10.61
CA THR A 6 19.17 26.83 9.57
C THR A 6 19.32 25.39 10.05
N GLN A 7 18.25 24.83 10.60
CA GLN A 7 18.17 23.39 10.81
C GLN A 7 18.16 22.70 9.43
N LYS A 8 19.28 22.04 9.10
CA LYS A 8 19.33 21.07 8.01
C LYS A 8 18.49 19.86 8.43
N VAL A 9 17.22 19.83 8.02
CA VAL A 9 16.40 18.62 8.12
C VAL A 9 17.02 17.61 7.15
N LEU A 10 17.86 16.71 7.68
CA LEU A 10 18.32 15.57 6.90
C LEU A 10 17.08 14.83 6.38
N PRO A 11 17.02 14.47 5.08
CA PRO A 11 15.95 13.62 4.60
C PRO A 11 16.01 12.33 5.41
N LYS A 12 15.00 12.11 6.25
CA LYS A 12 14.85 10.89 7.05
C LYS A 12 14.97 9.74 6.06
N LYS A 13 16.01 8.90 6.17
CA LYS A 13 16.21 7.75 5.28
C LYS A 13 14.90 6.95 5.29
N ARG A 14 14.16 6.99 4.19
CA ARG A 14 12.87 6.34 4.00
C ARG A 14 13.08 4.85 3.73
N TYR A 15 13.71 4.12 4.65
CA TYR A 15 13.52 2.68 4.62
C TYR A 15 12.06 2.45 4.99
N ALA A 16 11.29 1.84 4.08
CA ALA A 16 9.92 1.51 4.38
C ALA A 16 9.95 0.55 5.56
N GLU A 17 9.26 0.89 6.66
CA GLU A 17 9.00 0.00 7.81
C GLU A 17 8.53 -1.40 7.35
N GLU A 18 7.92 -1.42 6.18
CA GLU A 18 7.39 -2.56 5.44
C GLU A 18 8.44 -3.58 4.97
N GLU A 19 9.73 -3.23 4.87
CA GLU A 19 10.80 -4.20 4.55
C GLU A 19 10.92 -5.29 5.62
N GLY A 20 10.56 -4.99 6.88
CA GLY A 20 10.61 -5.94 7.99
C GLY A 20 9.32 -6.74 8.20
N TRP A 21 8.31 -6.59 7.34
CA TRP A 21 7.05 -7.30 7.47
C TRP A 21 7.14 -8.71 6.90
N ASP A 22 6.61 -9.70 7.60
CA ASP A 22 6.41 -11.02 6.99
C ASP A 22 5.34 -10.98 5.89
N TYR A 23 5.37 -11.99 5.02
CA TYR A 23 4.30 -12.23 4.07
C TYR A 23 3.03 -12.73 4.75
N LEU A 24 1.88 -12.47 4.12
CA LEU A 24 0.62 -13.10 4.50
C LEU A 24 0.77 -14.62 4.44
N GLU A 25 0.26 -15.30 5.46
CA GLU A 25 0.27 -16.76 5.53
C GLU A 25 -0.51 -17.36 4.37
N GLU A 26 -0.04 -18.52 3.90
CA GLU A 26 -0.73 -19.28 2.85
C GLU A 26 -2.19 -19.55 3.25
N GLY A 27 -3.11 -19.35 2.30
CA GLY A 27 -4.55 -19.50 2.56
C GLY A 27 -5.24 -18.30 3.20
N THR A 28 -4.50 -17.27 3.66
CA THR A 28 -5.11 -16.03 4.18
C THR A 28 -5.86 -15.26 3.07
N LEU A 29 -5.27 -15.21 1.89
CA LEU A 29 -5.86 -14.55 0.72
C LEU A 29 -6.98 -15.42 0.12
N LYS A 30 -8.11 -14.79 -0.18
CA LYS A 30 -9.25 -15.44 -0.82
C LYS A 30 -9.22 -15.18 -2.32
N MET A 31 -9.23 -16.24 -3.12
CA MET A 31 -9.31 -16.15 -4.58
C MET A 31 -10.53 -15.31 -5.02
N SER A 32 -10.35 -14.50 -6.06
CA SER A 32 -11.40 -13.64 -6.61
C SER A 32 -11.52 -13.84 -8.12
N ARG A 33 -12.75 -13.97 -8.62
CA ARG A 33 -13.06 -14.05 -10.05
C ARG A 33 -13.65 -12.74 -10.59
N SER A 34 -13.30 -11.62 -9.96
CA SER A 34 -13.82 -10.29 -10.25
C SER A 34 -12.74 -9.24 -10.01
N ALA A 35 -13.04 -7.97 -10.26
CA ALA A 35 -12.16 -6.85 -9.92
C ALA A 35 -11.91 -6.67 -8.40
N ARG A 36 -12.52 -7.48 -7.52
CA ARG A 36 -12.31 -7.43 -6.06
C ARG A 36 -11.03 -8.17 -5.67
N VAL A 37 -9.87 -7.58 -5.88
CA VAL A 37 -8.55 -8.15 -5.62
C VAL A 37 -7.74 -7.20 -4.72
N CYS A 38 -6.62 -7.64 -4.15
CA CYS A 38 -5.84 -6.76 -3.25
C CYS A 38 -5.43 -5.47 -3.94
N MET A 39 -5.06 -5.49 -5.22
CA MET A 39 -4.68 -4.27 -5.95
C MET A 39 -5.78 -3.20 -5.94
N THR A 40 -7.05 -3.59 -5.87
CA THR A 40 -8.22 -2.68 -5.79
C THR A 40 -8.73 -2.49 -4.36
N CYS A 41 -7.98 -2.92 -3.36
CA CYS A 41 -8.29 -2.76 -1.95
C CYS A 41 -7.81 -1.40 -1.42
N VAL A 42 -8.60 -0.73 -0.57
CA VAL A 42 -8.20 0.53 0.07
C VAL A 42 -6.94 0.40 0.94
N HIS A 43 -6.65 -0.81 1.44
CA HIS A 43 -5.51 -1.10 2.31
C HIS A 43 -4.23 -1.48 1.55
N PHE A 44 -4.30 -1.65 0.23
CA PHE A 44 -3.15 -2.01 -0.59
C PHE A 44 -2.25 -0.82 -0.87
N ARG A 45 -0.94 -0.98 -0.71
CA ARG A 45 0.05 0.04 -1.05
C ARG A 45 1.25 -0.59 -1.75
N TYR A 46 1.86 0.20 -2.63
CA TYR A 46 3.21 -0.04 -3.12
C TYR A 46 4.20 0.66 -2.20
N SER A 47 5.28 -0.05 -1.90
CA SER A 47 6.42 0.48 -1.17
C SER A 47 7.70 -0.04 -1.82
N CYS A 48 8.85 0.44 -1.34
CA CYS A 48 10.14 -0.03 -1.83
C CYS A 48 11.04 -0.46 -0.66
N ASP A 49 11.80 -1.53 -0.88
CA ASP A 49 12.89 -1.92 0.01
C ASP A 49 14.12 -0.99 -0.17
N LYS A 50 15.17 -1.20 0.62
CA LYS A 50 16.43 -0.45 0.53
C LYS A 50 17.19 -0.61 -0.79
N HIS A 51 16.83 -1.61 -1.59
CA HIS A 51 17.40 -1.89 -2.90
C HIS A 51 16.46 -1.43 -4.04
N CYS A 52 15.43 -0.65 -3.72
CA CYS A 52 14.43 -0.15 -4.67
C CYS A 52 13.56 -1.25 -5.31
N HIS A 53 13.46 -2.44 -4.70
CA HIS A 53 12.50 -3.44 -5.13
C HIS A 53 11.10 -3.08 -4.65
N THR A 54 10.12 -3.25 -5.52
CA THR A 54 8.71 -3.01 -5.19
C THR A 54 8.21 -4.06 -4.20
N LEU A 55 7.75 -3.59 -3.04
CA LEU A 55 7.02 -4.36 -2.04
C LEU A 55 5.52 -4.11 -2.21
N LEU A 56 4.75 -5.20 -2.14
CA LEU A 56 3.29 -5.17 -2.18
C LEU A 56 2.79 -5.33 -0.74
N THR A 57 2.08 -4.35 -0.21
CA THR A 57 1.78 -4.33 1.23
C THR A 57 0.28 -4.28 1.50
N CYS A 58 -0.14 -4.92 2.59
CA CYS A 58 -1.49 -4.81 3.12
C CYS A 58 -1.46 -4.10 4.48
N ARG A 59 -1.89 -2.84 4.53
CA ARG A 59 -1.84 -2.03 5.76
C ARG A 59 -2.79 -2.50 6.86
N ALA A 60 -3.88 -3.19 6.50
CA ALA A 60 -4.82 -3.75 7.48
C ALA A 60 -4.20 -4.90 8.29
N HIS A 61 -3.35 -5.70 7.65
CA HIS A 61 -2.69 -6.84 8.28
C HIS A 61 -1.23 -6.56 8.69
N GLN A 62 -0.65 -5.43 8.26
CA GLN A 62 0.78 -5.12 8.42
C GLN A 62 1.68 -6.26 7.89
N ARG A 63 1.33 -6.76 6.69
CA ARG A 63 2.01 -7.88 6.02
C ARG A 63 2.28 -7.60 4.55
N LEU A 64 3.28 -8.28 4.00
CA LEU A 64 3.56 -8.31 2.57
C LEU A 64 2.59 -9.24 1.83
N ILE A 65 2.24 -8.88 0.60
CA ILE A 65 1.42 -9.68 -0.29
C ILE A 65 2.37 -10.37 -1.28
N PRO A 66 2.29 -11.70 -1.45
CA PRO A 66 3.09 -12.39 -2.45
C PRO A 66 2.86 -11.83 -3.86
N GLN A 67 3.93 -11.79 -4.65
CA GLN A 67 3.88 -11.32 -6.04
C GLN A 67 2.85 -12.13 -6.85
N GLY A 68 2.12 -11.47 -7.74
CA GLY A 68 1.00 -12.05 -8.50
C GLY A 68 -0.31 -12.21 -7.71
N SER A 69 -0.27 -12.59 -6.43
CA SER A 69 -1.49 -12.84 -5.62
C SER A 69 -2.39 -11.61 -5.47
N HIS A 70 -1.81 -10.41 -5.51
CA HIS A 70 -2.54 -9.14 -5.46
C HIS A 70 -3.49 -8.89 -6.65
N LEU A 71 -3.32 -9.63 -7.75
CA LEU A 71 -4.11 -9.51 -8.98
C LEU A 71 -5.22 -10.56 -9.07
N THR A 72 -5.15 -11.63 -8.27
CA THR A 72 -6.06 -12.78 -8.37
C THR A 72 -6.83 -13.03 -7.07
N SER A 73 -6.36 -12.51 -5.94
CA SER A 73 -6.93 -12.74 -4.63
C SER A 73 -7.12 -11.44 -3.85
N ARG A 74 -7.92 -11.50 -2.78
CA ARG A 74 -8.21 -10.39 -1.88
C ARG A 74 -7.93 -10.77 -0.42
N CYS A 75 -7.56 -9.79 0.39
CA CYS A 75 -7.45 -10.00 1.84
C CYS A 75 -8.84 -10.15 2.50
N PRO A 76 -8.93 -10.74 3.70
CA PRO A 76 -10.18 -10.85 4.44
C PRO A 76 -10.86 -9.50 4.72
N GLN A 77 -10.07 -8.44 4.97
CA GLN A 77 -10.55 -7.07 5.20
C GLN A 77 -10.67 -6.27 3.89
N TRP A 78 -10.93 -6.92 2.76
CA TRP A 78 -11.02 -6.22 1.48
C TRP A 78 -12.16 -5.19 1.52
N HIS A 79 -11.79 -3.94 1.26
CA HIS A 79 -12.74 -2.86 1.03
C HIS A 79 -12.40 -2.15 -0.28
N LYS A 80 -13.44 -1.73 -1.01
CA LYS A 80 -13.30 -1.14 -2.35
C LYS A 80 -12.45 0.13 -2.27
N ASN A 81 -11.41 0.21 -3.09
CA ASN A 81 -10.68 1.44 -3.36
C ASN A 81 -11.43 2.23 -4.43
N TYR A 82 -12.58 2.77 -4.06
CA TYR A 82 -13.34 3.71 -4.89
C TYR A 82 -13.51 4.94 -4.01
N GLU A 83 -12.86 6.04 -4.35
CA GLU A 83 -13.55 7.33 -4.35
C GLU A 83 -14.15 7.84 -3.02
N ASP A 84 -13.90 7.26 -1.85
CA ASP A 84 -14.38 7.86 -0.57
C ASP A 84 -13.63 9.19 -0.27
N LYS A 85 -12.50 9.43 -0.95
CA LYS A 85 -11.73 10.68 -0.85
C LYS A 85 -11.98 11.69 -1.96
N PHE A 86 -12.54 11.29 -3.09
CA PHE A 86 -12.77 12.18 -4.22
C PHE A 86 -14.15 11.86 -4.78
N GLY A 87 -15.12 12.73 -4.44
CA GLY A 87 -16.48 12.62 -4.95
C GLY A 87 -16.46 12.48 -6.47
N ILE A 88 -17.43 11.72 -6.98
CA ILE A 88 -17.64 11.44 -8.41
C ILE A 88 -17.35 12.71 -9.20
N CYS A 89 -16.31 12.72 -10.04
CA CYS A 89 -16.12 13.78 -11.02
C CYS A 89 -17.24 13.60 -12.05
N PRO A 90 -18.29 14.44 -12.09
CA PRO A 90 -19.24 14.35 -13.18
C PRO A 90 -18.47 14.68 -14.46
N GLU A 91 -18.57 13.83 -15.48
CA GLU A 91 -18.14 14.25 -16.80
C GLU A 91 -18.93 15.52 -17.17
N ALA A 92 -18.23 16.62 -17.46
CA ALA A 92 -18.88 17.84 -17.90
C ALA A 92 -19.51 17.56 -19.28
N ALA A 93 -20.84 17.52 -19.33
CA ALA A 93 -21.65 17.42 -20.54
C ALA A 93 -21.62 18.74 -21.34
#